data_AF-A0A534K606-F1
#
_entry.id   AF-A0A534K606-F1
#
_cell.length_a   1.000
_cell.length_b   1.000
_cell.length_c   1.000
_cell.angle_alpha   90.00
_cell.angle_beta   90.00
_cell.angle_gamma   90.00
#
_symmetry.space_group_name_H-M   'P 1'
#
loop_
_entity.id
_entity.type
_entity.pdbx_description
1 polymer ?
#
loop_
_entity_poly.entity_id
_entity_poly.type
_entity_poly.pdbx_seq_one_letter_code
_entity_poly.pdbx_strand_id
1 'polypeptide(L)' 'TEFWRTEINTMLQLGKKAEQQALAKYGLDYVTDTYLPEKLGAIGLM' A
#
# COMPACT_ATOMS: atom_id res chain seq x y z
N THR A 1 -4.94 7.65 -16.50
CA THR A 1 -6.01 7.97 -15.52
C THR A 1 -6.97 6.79 -15.28
N GLU A 2 -7.04 5.80 -16.18
CA GLU A 2 -7.82 4.56 -16.01
C GLU A 2 -7.40 3.72 -14.80
N PHE A 3 -6.09 3.56 -14.57
CA PHE A 3 -5.52 2.89 -13.39
C PHE A 3 -6.18 3.36 -12.07
N TRP A 4 -6.18 4.66 -11.82
CA TRP A 4 -6.78 5.23 -10.61
C TRP A 4 -8.27 4.96 -10.48
N ARG A 5 -9.02 4.95 -11.59
CA ARG A 5 -10.44 4.63 -11.58
C ARG A 5 -10.69 3.18 -11.18
N THR A 6 -9.86 2.26 -11.67
CA THR A 6 -9.91 0.83 -11.32
C THR A 6 -9.60 0.62 -9.83
N GLU A 7 -8.55 1.24 -9.30
CA GLU A 7 -8.19 1.12 -7.89
C GLU A 7 -9.29 1.70 -6.97
N ILE A 8 -9.86 2.85 -7.32
CA ILE A 8 -10.96 3.46 -6.55
C ILE A 8 -12.20 2.56 -6.55
N ASN A 9 -12.59 2.01 -7.71
CA ASN A 9 -13.72 1.09 -7.78
C ASN A 9 -13.48 -0.18 -6.96
N THR A 10 -12.24 -0.68 -6.94
CA THR A 10 -11.85 -1.83 -6.10
C THR A 10 -12.02 -1.50 -4.61
N MET A 11 -11.58 -0.32 -4.18
CA MET A 11 -11.77 0.14 -2.80
C MET A 11 -13.26 0.26 -2.42
N LEU A 12 -14.09 0.77 -3.34
CA LEU A 12 -15.54 0.86 -3.16
C LEU A 12 -16.20 -0.53 -3.06
N GLN A 13 -15.79 -1.48 -3.89
CA GLN A 13 -16.29 -2.87 -3.84
C GLN A 13 -15.89 -3.59 -2.55
N LEU A 14 -14.67 -3.36 -2.06
CA LEU A 14 -14.19 -3.95 -0.81
C LEU A 14 -14.85 -3.35 0.43
N GLY A 15 -15.34 -2.11 0.35
CA GLY A 15 -16.01 -1.41 1.46
C GLY A 15 -15.12 -1.21 2.69
N LYS A 16 -13.79 -1.23 2.51
CA LYS A 16 -12.79 -1.18 3.57
C LYS A 16 -11.81 -0.03 3.33
N LYS A 17 -11.32 0.55 4.43
CA LYS A 17 -10.24 1.55 4.42
C LYS A 17 -8.99 0.91 5.01
N ALA A 18 -7.84 1.26 4.45
CA ALA A 18 -6.53 0.89 4.99
C ALA A 18 -5.82 2.17 5.46
N GLU A 19 -5.37 2.18 6.70
CA GLU A 19 -4.55 3.26 7.25
C GLU A 19 -3.08 2.85 7.21
N GLN A 20 -2.18 3.76 6.84
CA GLN A 20 -0.75 3.46 6.79
C GLN A 20 -0.21 3.01 8.16
N GLN A 21 -0.73 3.57 9.25
CA GLN A 21 -0.37 3.15 10.61
C GLN A 21 -0.83 1.73 10.95
N ALA A 22 -1.83 1.17 10.26
CA ALA A 22 -2.26 -0.21 10.48
C ALA A 22 -1.16 -1.23 10.12
N LEU A 23 -0.17 -0.84 9.32
CA LEU A 23 1.01 -1.65 9.01
C LEU A 23 1.89 -1.89 10.24
N ALA A 24 1.81 -1.03 11.27
CA ALA A 24 2.52 -1.23 12.54
C ALA A 24 2.09 -2.50 13.27
N LYS A 25 0.95 -3.12 12.88
CA LYS A 25 0.56 -4.47 13.31
C LYS A 25 1.67 -5.51 13.07
N TYR A 26 2.49 -5.33 12.04
CA TYR A 26 3.58 -6.23 11.67
C TYR A 26 4.92 -5.85 12.32
N GLY A 27 4.93 -4.85 13.22
CA GLY A 27 6.13 -4.31 13.86
C GLY A 27 6.28 -2.81 13.56
N LEU A 28 6.86 -2.06 14.51
CA LEU A 28 7.03 -0.61 14.38
C LEU A 28 7.94 -0.24 13.19
N ASP A 29 8.95 -1.06 12.91
CA ASP A 29 9.94 -0.83 11.84
C ASP A 29 9.52 -1.46 10.49
N TYR A 30 8.37 -2.14 10.44
CA TYR A 30 7.91 -2.86 9.24
C TYR A 30 7.79 -1.98 7.99
N VAL A 31 7.37 -0.72 8.18
CA VAL A 31 7.19 0.22 7.06
C VAL A 31 8.52 0.55 6.40
N THR A 32 9.57 0.76 7.19
CA THR A 32 10.90 1.14 6.70
C THR A 32 11.67 -0.06 6.17
N ASP A 33 11.54 -1.21 6.82
CA ASP A 33 12.42 -2.35 6.57
C ASP A 33 11.86 -3.30 5.49
N THR A 34 10.55 -3.28 5.25
CA THR A 34 9.89 -4.20 4.32
C THR A 34 9.01 -3.47 3.32
N TYR A 35 7.97 -2.77 3.80
CA TYR A 35 6.92 -2.27 2.93
C TYR A 35 7.41 -1.25 1.89
N LEU A 36 8.14 -0.21 2.33
CA LEU A 36 8.64 0.81 1.41
C LEU A 36 9.71 0.25 0.46
N PRO A 37 10.72 -0.50 0.92
CA PRO A 37 11.67 -1.13 0.02
C PRO A 37 10.99 -1.97 -1.07
N GLU A 38 10.12 -2.91 -0.71
CA GLU A 38 9.47 -3.78 -1.71
C GLU A 38 8.64 -2.99 -2.73
N LYS A 39 7.91 -1.96 -2.27
CA LYS A 39 7.10 -1.12 -3.15
C LYS A 39 7.94 -0.29 -4.12
N LEU A 40 9.04 0.29 -3.65
CA LEU A 40 9.93 1.11 -4.49
C LEU A 40 10.69 0.24 -5.50
N GLY A 41 11.12 -0.96 -5.11
CA GLY A 41 11.75 -1.93 -6.02
C GLY A 41 10.80 -2.39 -7.13
N ALA A 42 9.53 -2.63 -6.80
CA ALA A 42 8.52 -3.04 -7.79
C ALA A 42 8.25 -1.99 -8.88
N ILE A 43 8.55 -0.71 -8.62
CA ILE A 43 8.42 0.39 -9.59
C ILE A 43 9.76 0.85 -10.16
N GLY A 44 10.86 0.12 -9.86
CA GLY A 44 12.20 0.36 -10.40
C GLY A 44 12.90 1.59 -9.84
N LEU A 45 12.55 2.03 -8.63
CA LEU A 45 13.13 3.21 -7.97
C LEU A 45 14.20 2.89 -6.91
N MET A 46 14.55 1.61 -6.75
CA MET A 46 15.69 1.12 -5.95
C MET A 46 16.48 0.11 -6.77
#